data_AF-A0A8T3MFC9-F1
#
_entry.id   AF-A0A8T3MFC9-F1
#
_cell.length_a   1.000
_cell.length_b   1.000
_cell.length_c   1.000
_cell.angle_alpha   90.00
_cell.angle_beta   90.00
_cell.angle_gamma   90.00
#
_symmetry.space_group_name_H-M   'P 1'
#
loop_
_entity.id
_entity.type
_entity.pdbx_description
1 polymer ?
#
loop_
_entity_poly.entity_id
_entity_poly.type
_entity_poly.pdbx_seq_one_letter_code
_entity_poly.pdbx_strand_id
1 'polypeptide(L)'
;MISERELALAVEHPRGTERRRLLPYRVALNDAAAYAQLPEPDRDVIVRWAEIRRRIALRGVDHDPSNLADPLLLAAALRAHVLEGERIAAGGALVEDGGGDLQILVARVRGR
;
A
#
# COMPACT_ATOMS: atom_id res chain seq x y z
N MET A 1 -12.45 -4.40 3.60
CA MET A 1 -12.63 -5.16 2.34
C MET A 1 -12.62 -4.21 1.15
N ILE A 2 -11.86 -4.55 0.11
CA ILE A 2 -11.81 -3.81 -1.17
C ILE A 2 -12.94 -4.30 -2.07
N SER A 3 -13.68 -3.37 -2.68
CA SER A 3 -14.79 -3.72 -3.57
C SER A 3 -14.33 -4.03 -5.00
N GLU A 4 -15.11 -4.84 -5.73
CA GLU A 4 -14.89 -5.09 -7.16
C GLU A 4 -14.89 -3.81 -7.99
N ARG A 5 -15.75 -2.85 -7.64
CA ARG A 5 -15.81 -1.54 -8.30
C ARG A 5 -14.48 -0.78 -8.17
N GLU A 6 -13.86 -0.82 -7.00
CA GLU A 6 -12.55 -0.18 -6.79
C GLU A 6 -11.44 -0.87 -7.57
N LEU A 7 -11.47 -2.20 -7.65
CA LEU A 7 -10.51 -2.96 -8.46
C LEU A 7 -10.68 -2.64 -9.95
N ALA A 8 -11.91 -2.59 -10.45
CA ALA A 8 -12.20 -2.23 -11.84
C ALA A 8 -11.67 -0.83 -12.18
N LEU A 9 -11.96 0.17 -11.33
CA LEU A 9 -11.45 1.54 -11.50
C LEU A 9 -9.91 1.62 -11.45
N ALA A 10 -9.28 0.82 -10.59
CA ALA A 10 -7.83 0.77 -10.50
C ALA A 10 -7.18 0.07 -11.71
N VAL A 11 -7.89 -0.84 -12.39
CA VAL A 11 -7.44 -1.46 -13.64
C VAL A 11 -7.62 -0.51 -14.83
N GLU A 12 -8.75 0.21 -14.89
CA GLU A 12 -9.06 1.14 -15.97
C GLU A 12 -8.18 2.40 -15.94
N HIS A 13 -7.87 2.90 -14.74
CA HIS A 13 -7.10 4.12 -14.52
C HIS A 13 -6.04 3.93 -13.42
N PRO A 14 -5.02 3.09 -13.62
CA PRO A 14 -4.07 2.70 -12.59
C PRO A 14 -3.34 3.91 -12.01
N ARG A 15 -2.65 4.67 -12.86
CA ARG A 15 -1.89 5.85 -12.44
C ARG A 15 -2.77 6.97 -11.90
N GLY A 16 -3.89 7.25 -12.56
CA GLY A 16 -4.76 8.37 -12.21
C GLY A 16 -5.48 8.17 -10.88
N THR A 17 -5.90 6.95 -10.59
CA THR A 17 -6.53 6.59 -9.31
C THR A 17 -5.49 6.52 -8.20
N GLU A 18 -4.33 5.92 -8.47
CA GLU A 18 -3.21 5.89 -7.53
C GLU A 18 -2.78 7.29 -7.14
N ARG A 19 -2.44 8.15 -8.12
CA ARG A 19 -1.95 9.49 -7.86
C ARG A 19 -2.94 10.30 -7.02
N ARG A 20 -4.24 10.25 -7.33
CA ARG A 20 -5.24 10.99 -6.54
C ARG A 20 -5.32 10.52 -5.09
N ARG A 21 -5.14 9.22 -4.82
CA ARG A 21 -5.21 8.65 -3.47
C ARG A 21 -3.90 8.82 -2.69
N LEU A 22 -2.76 8.70 -3.37
CA LEU A 22 -1.45 8.60 -2.74
C LEU A 22 -0.64 9.90 -2.74
N LEU A 23 -0.91 10.85 -3.64
CA LEU A 23 -0.17 12.12 -3.69
C LEU A 23 -0.17 12.89 -2.35
N PRO A 24 -1.27 12.95 -1.57
CA PRO A 24 -1.26 13.58 -0.26
C PRO A 24 -0.26 12.97 0.73
N TYR A 25 0.10 11.70 0.53
CA TYR A 25 1.00 10.93 1.39
C TYR A 25 2.40 10.77 0.81
N ARG A 26 2.79 11.58 -0.18
CA ARG A 26 4.09 11.47 -0.88
C ARG A 26 5.28 11.34 0.07
N VAL A 27 5.32 12.14 1.15
CA VAL A 27 6.42 12.09 2.14
C VAL A 27 6.45 10.72 2.82
N ALA A 28 5.30 10.28 3.35
CA ALA A 28 5.15 8.97 3.98
C ALA A 28 5.43 7.80 3.02
N LEU A 29 5.22 7.96 1.72
CA LEU A 29 5.53 6.92 0.72
C LEU A 29 7.02 6.83 0.39
N ASN A 30 7.83 7.84 0.73
CA ASN A 30 9.28 7.82 0.53
C ASN A 30 10.05 7.55 1.84
N ASP A 31 9.41 7.67 3.00
CA ASP A 31 10.03 7.52 4.31
C ASP A 31 9.11 6.72 5.25
N ALA A 32 9.57 5.53 5.65
CA ALA A 32 8.84 4.64 6.54
C ALA A 32 8.67 5.21 7.97
N ALA A 33 9.59 6.07 8.42
CA ALA A 33 9.44 6.76 9.69
C ALA A 33 8.33 7.82 9.59
N ALA A 34 8.29 8.58 8.50
CA ALA A 34 7.21 9.53 8.24
C ALA A 34 5.85 8.83 8.08
N TYR A 35 5.83 7.66 7.45
CA TYR A 35 4.64 6.80 7.42
C TYR A 35 4.17 6.42 8.82
N ALA A 36 5.08 5.99 9.71
CA ALA A 36 4.73 5.52 11.04
C ALA A 36 4.11 6.62 11.92
N GLN A 37 4.44 7.90 11.65
CA GLN A 37 3.88 9.06 12.35
C GLN A 37 2.48 9.45 11.86
N LEU A 38 2.00 8.90 10.74
CA LEU A 38 0.65 9.19 10.25
C LEU A 38 -0.40 8.65 11.22
N PRO A 39 -1.56 9.34 11.36
CA PRO A 39 -2.74 8.76 11.97
C PRO A 39 -3.12 7.42 11.32
N GLU A 40 -3.66 6.50 12.11
CA GLU A 40 -4.04 5.18 11.61
C GLU A 40 -5.00 5.22 10.40
N PRO A 41 -6.04 6.09 10.35
CA PRO A 41 -6.90 6.19 9.17
C PRO A 41 -6.15 6.54 7.88
N ASP A 42 -5.10 7.35 7.98
CA ASP A 42 -4.28 7.73 6.82
C ASP A 42 -3.37 6.58 6.40
N ARG A 43 -2.79 5.85 7.36
CA ARG A 43 -2.05 4.61 7.07
C ARG A 43 -2.94 3.57 6.38
N ASP A 44 -4.20 3.45 6.81
CA ASP A 44 -5.18 2.53 6.21
C ASP A 44 -5.48 2.84 4.75
N VAL A 45 -5.43 4.11 4.32
CA VAL A 45 -5.55 4.48 2.92
C VAL A 45 -4.40 3.88 2.11
N ILE A 46 -3.17 3.99 2.62
CA ILE A 46 -1.98 3.45 1.96
C ILE A 46 -1.99 1.91 1.96
N VAL A 47 -2.35 1.29 3.09
CA VAL A 47 -2.52 -0.19 3.20
C VAL A 47 -3.55 -0.70 2.19
N ARG A 48 -4.70 -0.04 2.11
CA ARG A 48 -5.76 -0.39 1.14
C ARG A 48 -5.24 -0.29 -0.29
N TRP A 49 -4.47 0.75 -0.62
CA TRP A 49 -3.94 0.92 -1.96
C TRP A 49 -2.86 -0.10 -2.31
N ALA A 50 -1.98 -0.43 -1.35
CA ALA A 50 -0.98 -1.47 -1.52
C ALA A 50 -1.63 -2.86 -1.76
N GLU A 51 -2.73 -3.17 -1.10
CA GLU A 51 -3.50 -4.40 -1.37
C GLU A 51 -4.22 -4.37 -2.73
N ILE A 52 -4.79 -3.23 -3.13
CA ILE A 52 -5.34 -3.06 -4.49
C ILE A 52 -4.26 -3.38 -5.52
N ARG A 53 -3.06 -2.80 -5.34
CA ARG A 53 -1.91 -3.03 -6.21
C ARG A 53 -1.48 -4.48 -6.27
N ARG A 54 -1.37 -5.17 -5.13
CA ARG A 54 -1.09 -6.62 -5.11
C ARG A 54 -2.11 -7.40 -5.95
N ARG A 55 -3.40 -7.07 -5.84
CA ARG A 55 -4.48 -7.76 -6.57
C ARG A 55 -4.48 -7.46 -8.07
N ILE A 56 -4.09 -6.26 -8.50
CA ILE A 56 -4.04 -5.89 -9.92
C ILE A 56 -2.68 -6.17 -10.57
N ALA A 57 -1.60 -6.32 -9.81
CA ALA A 57 -0.29 -6.72 -10.32
C ALA A 57 -0.34 -8.08 -11.03
N LEU A 58 -1.19 -8.99 -10.53
CA LEU A 58 -1.51 -10.28 -11.18
C LEU A 58 -2.17 -10.13 -12.57
N ARG A 59 -2.60 -8.91 -12.94
CA ARG A 59 -3.22 -8.57 -14.23
C ARG A 59 -2.26 -7.84 -15.18
N GLY A 60 -0.96 -7.76 -14.85
CA GLY A 60 0.08 -7.19 -15.70
C GLY A 60 0.21 -5.66 -15.67
N VAL A 61 -0.58 -4.97 -14.84
CA VAL A 61 -0.65 -3.50 -14.78
C VAL A 61 0.65 -2.87 -14.29
N ASP A 62 1.35 -3.56 -13.38
CA ASP A 62 2.60 -3.08 -12.75
C ASP A 62 3.83 -3.20 -13.67
N HIS A 63 3.75 -3.92 -14.79
CA HIS A 63 4.88 -4.08 -15.72
C HIS A 63 5.06 -2.90 -16.68
N ASP A 64 4.07 -2.00 -16.75
CA ASP A 64 4.14 -0.77 -17.53
C ASP A 64 4.48 0.42 -16.60
N PRO A 65 5.71 0.98 -16.66
CA PRO A 65 6.11 2.09 -15.82
C PRO A 65 5.25 3.36 -16.01
N SER A 66 4.57 3.50 -17.15
CA SER A 66 3.67 4.63 -17.41
C SER A 66 2.41 4.59 -16.54
N ASN A 67 2.09 3.43 -15.95
CA ASN A 67 0.94 3.19 -15.08
C ASN A 67 1.21 3.45 -13.59
N LEU A 68 2.44 3.79 -13.20
CA LEU A 68 2.81 4.10 -11.81
C LEU A 68 2.76 5.60 -11.51
N ALA A 69 2.28 5.96 -10.32
CA ALA A 69 2.43 7.33 -9.81
C ALA A 69 3.78 7.56 -9.12
N ASP A 70 4.14 8.82 -8.93
CA ASP A 70 5.27 9.23 -8.09
C ASP A 70 4.81 9.25 -6.61
N PRO A 71 5.52 8.58 -5.67
CA PRO A 71 6.77 7.83 -5.86
C PRO A 71 6.55 6.45 -6.47
N LEU A 72 7.34 6.15 -7.51
CA LEU A 72 7.27 4.98 -8.40
C LEU A 72 7.60 3.67 -7.68
N LEU A 73 6.81 3.27 -6.69
CA LEU A 73 7.01 1.99 -6.00
C LEU A 73 6.35 0.89 -6.79
N LEU A 74 7.03 -0.24 -7.02
CA LEU A 74 6.42 -1.50 -7.48
C LEU A 74 5.53 -2.11 -6.37
N ALA A 75 4.56 -2.99 -6.67
CA ALA A 75 3.67 -3.51 -5.62
C ALA A 75 4.42 -4.19 -4.48
N ALA A 76 5.49 -4.94 -4.80
CA ALA A 76 6.36 -5.57 -3.81
C ALA A 76 7.08 -4.52 -2.94
N ALA A 77 7.62 -3.45 -3.55
CA ALA A 77 8.31 -2.38 -2.84
C ALA A 77 7.33 -1.59 -1.94
N LEU A 78 6.14 -1.28 -2.45
CA LEU A 78 5.09 -0.61 -1.69
C LEU A 78 4.63 -1.48 -0.50
N ARG A 79 4.52 -2.79 -0.69
CA ARG A 79 4.19 -3.73 0.38
C ARG A 79 5.27 -3.73 1.47
N ALA A 80 6.53 -3.90 1.10
CA ALA A 80 7.64 -3.89 2.05
C ALA A 80 7.70 -2.56 2.83
N HIS A 81 7.51 -1.44 2.14
CA HIS A 81 7.45 -0.11 2.74
C HIS A 81 6.33 0.02 3.78
N VAL A 82 5.13 -0.42 3.44
CA VAL A 82 3.97 -0.41 4.36
C VAL A 82 4.24 -1.28 5.58
N LEU A 83 4.79 -2.48 5.40
CA LEU A 83 5.10 -3.37 6.51
C LEU A 83 6.15 -2.81 7.44
N GLU A 84 7.21 -2.20 6.89
CA GLU A 84 8.24 -1.55 7.69
C GLU A 84 7.66 -0.36 8.48
N GLY A 85 6.85 0.47 7.83
CA GLY A 85 6.20 1.60 8.49
C GLY A 85 5.22 1.18 9.60
N GLU A 86 4.42 0.14 9.38
CA GLU A 86 3.52 -0.42 10.41
C GLU A 86 4.30 -1.06 11.55
N ARG A 87 5.41 -1.72 11.27
CA ARG A 87 6.32 -2.25 12.29
C ARG A 87 6.87 -1.14 13.17
N ILE A 88 7.32 -0.03 12.58
CA ILE A 88 7.80 1.14 13.34
C ILE A 88 6.67 1.72 14.18
N ALA A 89 5.47 1.88 13.61
CA ALA A 89 4.30 2.41 14.33
C ALA A 89 3.88 1.52 15.52
N ALA A 90 4.05 0.20 15.39
CA ALA A 90 3.75 -0.79 16.43
C ALA A 90 4.91 -1.00 17.43
N GLY A 91 5.99 -0.22 17.36
CA GLY A 91 7.12 -0.33 18.28
C GLY A 91 8.06 -1.51 18.02
N GLY A 92 8.09 -2.04 16.79
CA GLY A 92 9.10 -3.01 16.36
C GLY A 92 8.67 -4.48 16.31
N ALA A 93 7.37 -4.79 16.45
CA ALA A 93 6.86 -6.16 16.43
C ALA A 93 7.22 -6.91 15.13
N LEU A 94 7.86 -8.08 15.25
CA LEU A 94 8.22 -8.90 14.10
C LEU A 94 7.02 -9.74 13.64
N VAL A 95 6.58 -9.54 12.41
CA VAL A 95 5.59 -10.39 11.74
C VAL A 95 6.14 -10.78 10.38
N GLU A 96 6.21 -12.08 10.11
CA GLU A 96 6.70 -12.59 8.83
C GLU A 96 5.72 -12.28 7.69
N ASP A 97 6.23 -11.79 6.58
CA ASP A 97 5.44 -11.56 5.38
C ASP A 97 5.26 -12.83 4.55
N GLY A 98 4.09 -13.47 4.67
CA GLY A 98 3.73 -14.65 3.87
C GLY A 98 3.15 -14.37 2.48
N GLY A 99 3.18 -13.13 1.97
CA GLY A 99 2.69 -12.78 0.62
C GLY A 99 1.17 -12.76 0.44
N GLY A 100 0.40 -12.85 1.53
CA GLY A 100 -1.07 -12.86 1.54
C GLY A 100 -1.72 -11.46 1.60
N ASP A 101 -2.99 -11.43 2.00
CA ASP A 101 -3.76 -10.19 2.18
C ASP A 101 -3.03 -9.23 3.15
N LEU A 102 -2.66 -8.05 2.65
CA LEU A 102 -1.91 -7.08 3.43
C LEU A 102 -2.73 -6.53 4.60
N GLN A 103 -4.05 -6.40 4.46
CA GLN A 103 -4.90 -5.86 5.53
C GLN A 103 -4.91 -6.82 6.74
N ILE A 104 -4.96 -8.13 6.49
CA ILE A 104 -4.85 -9.15 7.53
C ILE A 104 -3.48 -9.11 8.21
N LEU A 105 -2.41 -8.96 7.42
CA LEU A 105 -1.06 -8.91 7.96
C LEU A 105 -0.84 -7.67 8.84
N VAL A 106 -1.32 -6.51 8.40
CA VAL A 106 -1.26 -5.25 9.17
C VAL A 106 -2.10 -5.34 10.44
N ALA A 107 -3.27 -5.97 10.41
CA ALA A 107 -4.06 -6.21 11.62
C ALA A 107 -3.25 -7.00 12.68
N ARG A 108 -2.52 -8.04 12.25
CA ARG A 108 -1.62 -8.82 13.13
C ARG A 108 -0.49 -7.98 13.71
N VAL A 109 0.17 -7.14 12.88
CA VAL A 109 1.21 -6.20 13.35
C VAL A 109 0.66 -5.26 14.43
N ARG A 110 -0.59 -4.82 14.28
CA ARG A 110 -1.28 -3.94 15.24
C ARG A 110 -1.89 -4.69 16.43
N GLY A 111 -1.78 -6.02 16.50
CA GLY A 111 -2.36 -6.85 17.58
C GLY A 111 -3.89 -6.96 17.55
N ARG A 112 -4.49 -6.97 16.35
CA ARG A 112 -5.95 -7.07 16.12
C ARG A 112 -6.35 -8.30 15.31
#